data_AF-A0A927BIA0-F1
#
_entry.id   AF-A0A927BIA0-F1
#
_cell.length_a   1.000
_cell.length_b   1.000
_cell.length_c   1.000
_cell.angle_alpha   90.00
_cell.angle_beta   90.00
_cell.angle_gamma   90.00
#
_symmetry.space_group_name_H-M   'P 1'
#
loop_
_entity.id
_entity.type
_entity.pdbx_description
1 polymer ?
#
loop_
_entity_poly.entity_id
_entity_poly.type
_entity_poly.pdbx_seq_one_letter_code
_entity_poly.pdbx_strand_id
1 'polypeptide(L)'
;MLHIQNYVNGYLIPPQSGRYLDNMEPATGQVYGQIPDSGPADVAAAVAAAEAALPAWRALPAEERGRLLVKIADLIDANLERLAQAESQDNGKPLSLARVMDIPRVASNSISLAPPPSIEAAYKVGLG
;
A
#
# COMPACT_ATOMS: atom_id res chain seq x y z
N MET A 1 -12.08 2.23 17.93
CA MET A 1 -10.84 2.99 17.66
C MET A 1 -9.93 2.09 16.84
N LEU A 2 -9.46 2.54 15.68
CA LEU A 2 -8.46 1.79 14.91
C LEU A 2 -7.10 1.84 15.61
N HIS A 3 -6.33 0.76 15.54
CA HIS A 3 -4.98 0.71 16.09
C HIS A 3 -4.02 0.25 15.00
N ILE A 4 -3.36 1.21 14.36
CA ILE A 4 -2.48 0.96 13.22
C ILE A 4 -1.11 0.53 13.71
N GLN A 5 -0.50 -0.42 13.02
CA GLN A 5 0.83 -0.95 13.32
C GLN A 5 1.80 -0.62 12.19
N ASN A 6 3.10 -0.64 12.48
CA ASN A 6 4.11 -0.67 11.42
C ASN A 6 3.99 -1.98 10.64
N TYR A 7 4.22 -1.97 9.33
CA TYR A 7 4.34 -3.18 8.52
C TYR A 7 5.79 -3.35 8.06
N VAL A 8 6.55 -4.20 8.76
CA VAL A 8 7.99 -4.39 8.53
C VAL A 8 8.29 -5.88 8.40
N ASN A 9 9.09 -6.24 7.40
CA ASN A 9 9.50 -7.63 7.12
C ASN A 9 8.31 -8.61 6.96
N GLY A 10 7.17 -8.13 6.45
CA GLY A 10 5.97 -8.95 6.28
C GLY A 10 5.07 -9.09 7.51
N TYR A 11 5.34 -8.37 8.59
CA TYR A 11 4.58 -8.46 9.84
C TYR A 11 4.06 -7.10 10.31
N LEU A 12 2.87 -7.12 10.93
CA LEU A 12 2.35 -5.97 11.68
C LEU A 12 3.00 -5.95 13.07
N ILE A 13 3.75 -4.90 13.37
CA ILE A 13 4.49 -4.73 14.63
C ILE A 13 4.18 -3.37 15.29
N PRO A 14 4.06 -3.31 16.63
CA PRO A 14 3.95 -2.04 17.34
C PRO A 14 5.24 -1.22 17.22
N PRO A 15 5.20 0.10 17.43
CA PRO A 15 6.41 0.90 17.54
C PRO A 15 7.20 0.46 18.77
N GLN A 16 8.52 0.41 18.67
CA GLN A 16 9.40 -0.04 19.76
C GLN A 16 9.29 0.83 21.02
N SER A 17 8.94 2.11 20.86
CA SER A 17 8.69 3.02 21.97
C SER A 17 7.39 2.71 22.72
N GLY A 18 6.48 1.92 22.13
CA GLY A 18 5.11 1.71 22.59
C GLY A 18 4.22 2.94 22.48
N ARG A 19 4.72 4.06 21.94
CA ARG A 19 3.98 5.32 21.81
C ARG A 19 3.17 5.36 20.53
N TYR A 20 2.02 6.01 20.62
CA TYR A 20 1.12 6.22 19.50
C TYR A 20 0.67 7.68 19.46
N LEU A 21 0.37 8.16 18.26
CA LEU A 21 -0.26 9.44 18.02
C LEU A 21 -1.75 9.22 17.75
N ASP A 22 -2.58 10.13 18.24
CA ASP A 22 -4.00 10.12 17.89
C ASP A 22 -4.18 10.51 16.43
N ASN A 23 -4.92 9.68 15.69
CA ASN A 23 -5.31 9.96 14.32
C ASN A 23 -6.72 10.56 14.30
N MET A 24 -6.80 11.77 13.77
CA MET A 24 -7.95 12.65 13.84
C MET A 24 -8.64 12.72 12.49
N GLU A 25 -9.97 12.57 12.47
CA GLU A 25 -10.76 12.82 11.26
C GLU A 25 -10.93 14.34 11.08
N PRO A 26 -10.45 14.95 9.99
CA PRO A 26 -10.48 16.41 9.83
C PRO A 26 -11.90 17.00 9.76
N ALA A 27 -12.88 16.24 9.26
CA ALA A 27 -14.25 16.70 9.10
C ALA A 27 -15.01 16.84 10.44
N THR A 28 -14.65 16.04 11.44
CA THR A 28 -15.33 15.98 12.74
C THR A 28 -14.46 16.49 13.89
N GLY A 29 -13.13 16.52 13.69
CA GLY A 29 -12.15 16.81 14.73
C GLY A 29 -12.05 15.70 15.78
N GLN A 30 -12.61 14.52 15.52
CA GLN A 30 -12.63 13.40 16.46
C GLN A 30 -11.50 12.43 16.18
N VAL A 31 -10.91 11.89 17.25
CA VAL A 31 -9.97 10.76 17.15
C VAL A 31 -10.73 9.52 16.72
N TYR A 32 -10.32 8.91 15.62
CA TYR A 32 -10.91 7.68 15.11
C TYR A 32 -9.95 6.48 15.18
N GLY A 33 -8.65 6.76 15.35
CA GLY A 33 -7.62 5.75 15.45
C GLY A 33 -6.36 6.23 16.15
N GLN A 34 -5.39 5.33 16.28
CA GLN A 34 -4.04 5.62 16.73
C GLN A 34 -3.04 5.09 15.70
N ILE A 35 -2.00 5.87 15.43
CA ILE A 35 -0.90 5.55 14.51
C ILE A 35 0.43 5.45 15.28
N PRO A 36 1.35 4.59 14.85
CA PRO A 36 2.60 4.39 15.59
C PRO A 36 3.46 5.65 15.57
N ASP A 37 3.92 6.10 16.75
CA ASP A 37 4.95 7.14 16.90
C ASP A 37 6.33 6.51 16.71
N SER A 38 6.60 6.10 15.47
CA SER A 38 7.80 5.35 15.09
C SER A 38 9.05 6.21 15.21
N GLY A 39 10.04 5.69 15.95
CA GLY A 39 11.30 6.37 16.21
C GLY A 39 12.47 5.85 15.35
N PRO A 40 13.70 6.34 15.63
CA PRO A 40 14.90 5.90 14.89
C PRO A 40 15.13 4.39 14.89
N ALA A 41 14.76 3.69 15.97
CA ALA A 41 14.92 2.24 16.07
C ALA A 41 13.94 1.47 15.15
N ASP A 42 12.70 1.95 15.01
CA ASP A 42 11.72 1.38 14.08
C ASP A 42 12.18 1.57 12.63
N VAL A 43 12.68 2.77 12.31
CA VAL A 43 13.25 3.08 10.99
C VAL A 43 14.47 2.19 10.70
N ALA A 44 15.39 2.04 11.66
CA ALA A 44 16.56 1.16 11.48
C ALA A 44 16.15 -0.29 11.23
N ALA A 45 15.14 -0.80 11.94
CA ALA A 45 14.60 -2.15 11.70
C ALA A 45 13.97 -2.30 10.31
N ALA A 46 13.21 -1.29 9.85
CA ALA A 46 12.62 -1.27 8.52
C ALA A 46 13.68 -1.25 7.40
N VAL A 47 14.74 -0.43 7.57
CA VAL A 47 15.87 -0.35 6.63
C VAL A 47 16.60 -1.68 6.57
N ALA A 48 16.96 -2.26 7.71
CA ALA A 48 17.66 -3.54 7.76
C ALA A 48 16.85 -4.66 7.08
N ALA A 49 15.53 -4.70 7.29
CA ALA A 49 14.64 -5.65 6.62
C ALA A 49 14.60 -5.43 5.10
N ALA A 50 14.51 -4.19 4.65
CA ALA A 50 14.52 -3.86 3.22
C ALA A 50 15.86 -4.22 2.54
N GLU A 51 16.99 -3.92 3.20
CA GLU A 51 18.32 -4.30 2.73
C GLU A 51 18.49 -5.82 2.63
N ALA A 52 17.99 -6.57 3.62
CA ALA A 52 18.02 -8.03 3.60
C ALA A 52 17.15 -8.64 2.48
N ALA A 53 16.00 -8.01 2.16
CA ALA A 53 15.11 -8.47 1.09
C ALA A 53 15.61 -8.11 -0.32
N LEU A 54 16.40 -7.03 -0.46
CA LEU A 54 16.81 -6.48 -1.75
C LEU A 54 17.53 -7.48 -2.67
N PRO A 55 18.47 -8.34 -2.22
CA PRO A 55 19.12 -9.32 -3.08
C PRO A 55 18.17 -10.30 -3.74
N ALA A 56 17.17 -10.79 -3.00
CA ALA A 56 16.16 -11.71 -3.54
C ALA A 56 15.20 -10.98 -4.48
N TRP A 57 14.72 -9.80 -4.07
CA TRP A 57 13.81 -8.99 -4.88
C TRP A 57 14.41 -8.58 -6.23
N ARG A 58 15.66 -8.10 -6.22
CA ARG A 58 16.34 -7.65 -7.46
C ARG A 58 16.67 -8.81 -8.41
N ALA A 59 16.79 -10.03 -7.88
CA ALA A 59 17.06 -11.23 -8.68
C ALA A 59 15.81 -11.75 -9.41
N LEU A 60 14.61 -11.36 -8.98
CA LEU A 60 13.37 -11.71 -9.68
C LEU A 60 13.37 -11.13 -11.10
N PRO A 61 12.90 -11.85 -12.13
CA PRO A 61 12.68 -11.29 -13.46
C PRO A 61 11.74 -10.09 -13.43
N ALA A 62 11.95 -9.13 -14.35
CA ALA A 62 11.11 -7.94 -14.43
C ALA A 62 9.63 -8.30 -14.63
N GLU A 63 9.34 -9.32 -15.42
CA GLU A 63 7.97 -9.81 -15.65
C GLU A 63 7.31 -10.32 -14.36
N GLU A 64 8.07 -11.03 -13.51
CA GLU A 64 7.54 -11.56 -12.24
C GLU A 64 7.24 -10.42 -11.26
N ARG A 65 8.13 -9.42 -11.16
CA ARG A 65 7.85 -8.20 -10.39
C ARG A 65 6.62 -7.46 -10.94
N GLY A 66 6.48 -7.40 -12.27
CA GLY A 66 5.31 -6.85 -12.96
C GLY A 66 4.02 -7.55 -12.58
N ARG A 67 4.01 -8.89 -12.57
CA ARG A 67 2.86 -9.70 -12.15
C ARG A 67 2.45 -9.40 -10.70
N LEU A 68 3.41 -9.17 -9.80
CA LEU A 68 3.12 -8.77 -8.42
C LEU A 68 2.49 -7.37 -8.34
N LEU A 69 2.95 -6.41 -9.14
CA LEU A 69 2.38 -5.06 -9.20
C LEU A 69 0.95 -5.06 -9.78
N VAL A 70 0.69 -5.85 -10.82
CA VAL A 70 -0.66 -6.04 -11.37
C VAL A 70 -1.58 -6.65 -10.31
N LYS A 71 -1.12 -7.68 -9.59
CA LYS A 71 -1.88 -8.27 -8.49
C LYS A 71 -2.20 -7.25 -7.38
N ILE A 72 -1.28 -6.32 -7.10
CA ILE A 72 -1.55 -5.21 -6.16
C ILE A 72 -2.66 -4.29 -6.71
N ALA A 73 -2.62 -3.95 -8.00
CA ALA A 73 -3.69 -3.16 -8.63
C ALA A 73 -5.05 -3.85 -8.54
N ASP A 74 -5.12 -5.15 -8.86
CA ASP A 74 -6.35 -5.95 -8.74
C ASP A 74 -6.90 -5.93 -7.31
N LEU A 75 -6.02 -6.03 -6.31
CA LEU A 75 -6.41 -5.97 -4.90
C LEU A 75 -6.86 -4.57 -4.48
N ILE A 76 -6.28 -3.50 -5.04
CA ILE A 76 -6.73 -2.12 -4.81
C ILE A 76 -8.15 -1.95 -5.37
N ASP A 77 -8.39 -2.37 -6.61
CA ASP A 77 -9.71 -2.26 -7.26
C ASP A 77 -10.76 -3.08 -6.53
N ALA A 78 -10.42 -4.32 -6.13
CA ALA A 78 -11.31 -5.17 -5.33
C ALA A 78 -11.64 -4.57 -3.94
N ASN A 79 -10.81 -3.66 -3.43
CA ASN A 79 -11.00 -2.99 -2.14
C ASN A 79 -11.36 -1.50 -2.28
N LEU A 80 -11.73 -1.04 -3.47
CA LEU A 80 -11.85 0.38 -3.81
C LEU A 80 -12.70 1.15 -2.81
N GLU A 81 -13.88 0.65 -2.47
CA GLU A 81 -14.79 1.35 -1.56
C GLU A 81 -14.20 1.49 -0.15
N ARG A 82 -13.56 0.44 0.36
CA ARG A 82 -12.91 0.45 1.69
C ARG A 82 -11.75 1.45 1.71
N LEU A 83 -10.95 1.47 0.66
CA LEU A 83 -9.81 2.38 0.55
C LEU A 83 -10.28 3.84 0.37
N ALA A 84 -11.33 4.08 -0.40
CA ALA A 84 -11.89 5.42 -0.60
C ALA A 84 -12.47 6.00 0.70
N GLN A 85 -13.13 5.17 1.51
CA GLN A 85 -13.61 5.58 2.84
C GLN A 85 -12.46 5.94 3.78
N ALA A 86 -11.42 5.10 3.83
CA ALA A 86 -10.23 5.37 4.65
C ALA A 86 -9.53 6.66 4.22
N GLU A 87 -9.32 6.86 2.91
CA GLU A 87 -8.70 8.07 2.34
C GLU A 87 -9.52 9.33 2.64
N SER A 88 -10.84 9.25 2.49
CA SER A 88 -11.77 10.35 2.78
C SER A 88 -11.76 10.72 4.26
N GLN A 89 -11.78 9.72 5.15
CA GLN A 89 -11.80 9.92 6.59
C GLN A 89 -10.49 10.53 7.10
N ASP A 90 -9.34 10.04 6.61
CA ASP A 90 -8.01 10.47 7.05
C ASP A 90 -7.65 11.88 6.52
N ASN A 91 -8.05 12.19 5.27
CA ASN A 91 -7.66 13.45 4.62
C ASN A 91 -8.78 14.51 4.58
N GLY A 92 -10.01 14.17 4.97
CA GLY A 92 -11.16 15.08 4.96
C GLY A 92 -11.68 15.46 3.57
N LYS A 93 -11.18 14.82 2.50
CA LYS A 93 -11.67 15.05 1.13
C LYS A 93 -13.05 14.41 0.92
N PRO A 94 -13.87 14.90 -0.02
CA PRO A 94 -15.13 14.24 -0.36
C PRO A 94 -14.91 12.77 -0.78
N LEU A 95 -15.72 11.86 -0.25
CA LEU A 95 -15.66 10.44 -0.58
C LEU A 95 -15.78 10.19 -2.09
N SER A 96 -16.58 10.99 -2.81
CA SER A 96 -16.69 10.91 -4.26
C SER A 96 -15.36 11.17 -4.97
N LEU A 97 -14.55 12.12 -4.48
CA LEU A 97 -13.25 12.43 -5.04
C LEU A 97 -12.26 11.29 -4.79
N ALA A 98 -12.20 10.78 -3.56
CA ALA A 98 -11.35 9.63 -3.22
C ALA A 98 -11.70 8.40 -4.08
N ARG A 99 -13.01 8.14 -4.26
CA ARG A 99 -13.54 7.00 -5.01
C ARG A 99 -13.26 7.06 -6.51
N VAL A 100 -13.47 8.22 -7.13
CA VAL A 100 -13.43 8.36 -8.60
C VAL A 100 -12.03 8.73 -9.09
N MET A 101 -11.19 9.34 -8.25
CA MET A 101 -9.90 9.86 -8.68
C MET A 101 -8.73 9.20 -7.97
N ASP A 102 -8.67 9.25 -6.64
CA ASP A 102 -7.45 8.90 -5.91
C ASP A 102 -7.18 7.40 -5.95
N ILE A 103 -8.14 6.57 -5.50
CA ILE A 103 -7.94 5.12 -5.45
C ILE A 103 -7.72 4.51 -6.84
N PRO A 104 -8.52 4.85 -7.88
CA PRO A 104 -8.26 4.36 -9.24
C PRO A 104 -6.90 4.78 -9.81
N ARG A 105 -6.39 5.96 -9.42
CA ARG A 105 -5.05 6.42 -9.83
C ARG A 105 -3.95 5.57 -9.20
N VAL A 106 -4.10 5.13 -7.96
CA VAL A 106 -3.11 4.25 -7.30
C VAL A 106 -3.02 2.90 -8.03
N ALA A 107 -4.17 2.30 -8.40
CA ALA A 107 -4.20 1.07 -9.20
C ALA A 107 -3.53 1.28 -10.56
N SER A 108 -3.88 2.36 -11.27
CA SER A 108 -3.30 2.70 -12.58
C SER A 108 -1.79 2.93 -12.52
N ASN A 109 -1.28 3.59 -11.48
CA ASN A 109 0.16 3.80 -11.28
C ASN A 109 0.89 2.48 -11.04
N SER A 110 0.28 1.56 -10.28
CA SER A 110 0.86 0.23 -10.02
C SER A 110 1.01 -0.58 -11.32
N ILE A 111 0.00 -0.52 -12.20
CA ILE A 111 0.05 -1.14 -13.53
C ILE A 111 1.11 -0.46 -14.41
N SER A 112 1.20 0.87 -14.39
CA SER A 112 2.15 1.63 -15.22
C SER A 112 3.62 1.33 -14.90
N LEU A 113 3.91 0.86 -13.68
CA LEU A 113 5.25 0.42 -13.27
C LEU A 113 5.57 -1.03 -13.65
N ALA A 114 4.55 -1.82 -14.04
CA ALA A 114 4.78 -3.16 -14.55
C ALA A 114 5.32 -3.09 -15.98
N PRO A 115 6.37 -3.85 -16.33
CA PRO A 115 6.80 -3.95 -17.72
C PRO A 115 5.66 -4.52 -18.58
N PRO A 116 5.56 -4.10 -19.86
CA PRO A 116 4.58 -4.66 -20.76
C PRO A 116 4.74 -6.18 -20.84
N PRO A 117 3.65 -6.95 -20.99
CA PRO A 117 3.74 -8.39 -21.15
C PRO A 117 4.65 -8.72 -22.35
N SER A 118 5.47 -9.76 -22.20
CA SER A 118 6.26 -10.27 -23.33
C SER A 118 5.32 -10.68 -24.47
N ILE A 119 5.80 -10.62 -25.72
CA ILE A 119 5.01 -11.01 -26.90
C ILE A 119 4.42 -12.42 -26.69
N GLU A 120 5.17 -13.33 -26.09
CA GLU A 120 4.73 -14.70 -25.79
C GLU A 120 3.60 -14.77 -24.75
N ALA A 121 3.62 -13.90 -23.74
CA ALA A 121 2.53 -13.79 -22.76
C ALA A 121 1.28 -13.14 -23.36
N ALA A 122 1.42 -12.14 -24.23
CA ALA A 122 0.31 -11.51 -24.94
C ALA A 122 -0.43 -12.52 -25.85
N TYR A 123 0.29 -13.45 -26.48
CA TYR A 123 -0.30 -14.52 -27.29
C TYR A 123 -1.11 -15.53 -26.46
N LYS A 124 -0.71 -15.82 -25.22
CA LYS A 124 -1.48 -16.73 -24.33
C LYS A 124 -2.77 -16.11 -23.79
N VAL A 125 -2.87 -14.78 -23.74
CA VAL A 125 -4.08 -14.07 -23.28
C VAL A 125 -5.02 -13.75 -24.46
N GLY A 126 -4.54 -13.83 -25.71
CA GLY A 126 -5.28 -13.46 -26.93
C GLY A 126 -5.98 -14.58 -27.69
N LEU A 127 -5.81 -15.85 -27.31
CA LEU A 127 -6.54 -16.99 -27.90
C LEU A 127 -6.77 -18.07 -26.83
N GLY A 128 -7.94 -18.02 -26.20
CA GLY A 128 -8.44 -19.01 -25.25
C GLY A 128 -9.90 -18.72 -24.91
#